data_AF-A0A7J9VEU1-F1
#
_entry.id   AF-A0A7J9VEU1-F1
#
_cell.length_a   1.000
_cell.length_b   1.000
_cell.length_c   1.000
_cell.angle_alpha   90.00
_cell.angle_beta   90.00
_cell.angle_gamma   90.00
#
_symmetry.space_group_name_H-M   'P 1'
#
loop_
_entity.id
_entity.type
_entity.pdbx_description
1 polymer ?
#
loop_
_entity_poly.entity_id
_entity_poly.type
_entity_poly.pdbx_seq_one_letter_code
_entity_poly.pdbx_strand_id
1 'polypeptide(L)'
;MMMVTGSPATAAAHLLDRYGVGVLPGSAFGDDPTALRFRVATSLLYGHGEQRIEAMHSPDPAQLPWIAKALDTVRNALLDLAATG
;
A
#
# COMPACT_ATOMS: atom_id res chain seq x y z
N MET A 1 11.34 18.74 2.96
CA MET A 1 10.69 18.06 4.09
C MET A 1 9.21 18.40 4.02
N MET A 2 8.41 17.58 3.32
CA MET A 2 6.95 17.79 3.27
C MET A 2 6.38 17.16 4.53
N MET A 3 5.85 17.97 5.45
CA MET A 3 5.19 17.47 6.66
C MET A 3 3.88 16.79 6.23
N VAL A 4 3.74 15.49 6.50
CA VAL A 4 2.49 14.76 6.31
C VAL A 4 1.55 15.18 7.43
N THR A 5 0.83 16.30 7.26
CA THR A 5 -0.10 16.78 8.29
C THR A 5 -1.42 16.03 8.20
N GLY A 6 -1.65 15.14 9.19
CA GLY A 6 -2.91 14.81 9.87
C GLY A 6 -4.16 14.35 9.11
N SER A 7 -4.18 14.32 7.78
CA SER A 7 -5.40 13.97 7.02
C SER A 7 -5.23 12.67 6.22
N PRO A 8 -6.32 11.94 5.96
CA PRO A 8 -6.27 10.79 5.07
C PRO A 8 -5.76 11.14 3.66
N ALA A 9 -6.11 12.30 3.13
CA ALA A 9 -5.68 12.72 1.79
C ALA A 9 -4.16 12.95 1.70
N THR A 10 -3.55 13.58 2.71
CA THR A 10 -2.11 13.83 2.75
C THR A 10 -1.30 12.56 2.94
N ALA A 11 -1.79 11.62 3.76
CA ALA A 11 -1.20 10.29 3.89
C ALA A 11 -1.28 9.47 2.59
N ALA A 12 -2.41 9.53 1.87
CA ALA A 12 -2.56 8.87 0.57
C ALA A 12 -1.58 9.41 -0.48
N ALA A 13 -1.41 10.73 -0.56
CA ALA A 13 -0.42 11.36 -1.44
C ALA A 13 1.01 10.95 -1.08
N HIS A 14 1.37 10.95 0.21
CA HIS A 14 2.70 10.51 0.68
C HIS A 14 3.03 9.07 0.26
N LEU A 15 2.08 8.15 0.45
CA LEU A 15 2.24 6.75 0.08
C LEU A 15 2.41 6.56 -1.43
N LEU A 16 1.67 7.33 -2.24
CA LEU A 16 1.78 7.26 -3.70
C LEU A 16 3.09 7.87 -4.20
N ASP A 17 3.41 9.10 -3.79
CA ASP A 17 4.54 9.85 -4.34
C ASP A 17 5.89 9.24 -3.93
N ARG A 18 5.99 8.69 -2.71
CA ARG A 18 7.26 8.18 -2.17
C ARG A 18 7.44 6.68 -2.36
N TYR A 19 6.36 5.91 -2.37
CA TYR A 19 6.42 4.45 -2.38
C TYR A 19 5.65 3.80 -3.55
N GLY A 20 4.96 4.58 -4.38
CA GLY A 20 4.13 4.05 -5.46
C GLY A 20 2.90 3.29 -4.96
N VAL A 21 2.53 3.46 -3.68
CA VAL A 21 1.42 2.71 -3.06
C VAL A 21 0.14 3.52 -3.17
N GLY A 22 -0.69 3.17 -4.14
CA GLY A 22 -2.02 3.74 -4.30
C GLY A 22 -2.98 3.25 -3.21
N VAL A 23 -3.56 4.19 -2.46
CA VAL A 23 -4.60 3.93 -1.46
C VAL A 23 -5.82 4.81 -1.69
N LEU A 24 -6.99 4.34 -1.27
CA LEU A 24 -8.22 5.13 -1.23
C LEU A 24 -8.53 5.50 0.21
N PRO A 25 -8.74 6.80 0.53
CA PRO A 25 -9.10 7.22 1.88
C PRO A 25 -10.46 6.65 2.27
N GLY A 26 -10.62 6.29 3.55
CA GLY A 26 -11.85 5.72 4.10
C GLY A 26 -13.07 6.62 3.92
N SER A 27 -12.87 7.94 3.87
CA SER A 27 -13.93 8.92 3.61
C SER A 27 -14.61 8.73 2.25
N ALA A 28 -13.92 8.16 1.25
CA ALA A 28 -14.54 7.77 -0.02
C ALA A 28 -15.56 6.62 0.13
N PHE A 29 -15.57 5.95 1.28
CA PHE A 29 -16.45 4.84 1.63
C PHE A 29 -17.39 5.17 2.81
N GLY A 30 -17.43 6.43 3.25
CA GLY A 30 -18.29 6.88 4.34
C GLY A 30 -17.66 6.82 5.74
N ASP A 31 -16.36 6.57 5.88
CA ASP A 31 -15.68 6.72 7.17
C ASP A 31 -15.60 8.21 7.58
N ASP A 32 -15.41 8.44 8.89
CA ASP A 32 -15.09 9.75 9.45
C ASP A 32 -13.90 10.39 8.69
N PRO A 33 -14.06 11.61 8.13
CA PRO A 33 -13.01 12.30 7.38
C PRO A 33 -11.71 12.57 8.16
N THR A 34 -11.77 12.56 9.48
CA THR A 34 -10.63 12.75 10.39
C THR A 34 -9.96 11.44 10.78
N ALA A 35 -10.60 10.29 10.53
CA ALA A 35 -10.01 9.00 10.82
C ALA A 35 -9.02 8.59 9.72
N LEU A 36 -7.79 8.25 10.13
CA LEU A 36 -6.75 7.67 9.28
C LEU A 36 -7.09 6.22 8.89
N ARG A 37 -8.07 6.07 7.99
CA ARG A 37 -8.49 4.79 7.42
C ARG A 37 -8.23 4.77 5.92
N PHE A 38 -7.76 3.63 5.42
CA PHE A 38 -7.43 3.44 4.01
C PHE A 38 -7.81 2.06 3.53
N ARG A 39 -8.07 1.97 2.22
CA ARG A 39 -8.09 0.71 1.50
C ARG A 39 -6.91 0.67 0.52
N VAL A 40 -6.18 -0.43 0.53
CA VAL A 40 -5.00 -0.65 -0.32
C VAL A 40 -5.39 -1.56 -1.47
N ALA A 41 -5.08 -1.17 -2.71
CA ALA A 41 -5.26 -2.03 -3.87
C ALA A 41 -4.11 -3.03 -3.96
N THR A 42 -4.35 -4.29 -3.57
CA THR A 42 -3.32 -5.35 -3.53
C THR A 42 -3.20 -6.16 -4.83
N SER A 43 -4.05 -5.89 -5.83
CA SER A 43 -4.14 -6.68 -7.07
C SER A 43 -2.86 -6.71 -7.90
N LEU A 44 -1.98 -5.71 -7.75
CA LEU A 44 -0.69 -5.65 -8.44
C LEU A 44 0.42 -6.45 -7.74
N LEU A 45 0.22 -6.90 -6.49
CA LEU A 45 1.24 -7.64 -5.75
C LEU A 45 1.60 -8.95 -6.44
N TYR A 46 0.62 -9.62 -7.05
CA TYR A 46 0.80 -10.94 -7.68
C TYR A 46 1.67 -10.94 -8.95
N GLY A 47 2.11 -9.77 -9.43
CA GLY A 47 2.85 -9.63 -10.68
C GLY A 47 1.96 -9.59 -11.92
N HIS A 48 2.60 -9.68 -13.08
CA HIS A 48 1.95 -9.57 -14.39
C HIS A 48 2.25 -10.80 -15.28
N GLY A 49 1.33 -11.13 -16.19
CA GLY A 49 1.52 -12.25 -17.12
C GLY A 49 1.82 -13.57 -16.40
N GLU A 50 2.94 -14.19 -16.73
CA GLU A 50 3.38 -15.48 -16.16
C GLU A 50 3.57 -15.43 -14.65
N GLN A 51 4.09 -14.33 -14.09
CA GLN A 51 4.25 -14.18 -12.64
C GLN A 51 2.92 -14.33 -11.89
N ARG A 52 1.83 -13.80 -12.47
CA ARG A 52 0.50 -13.95 -11.85
C ARG A 52 0.04 -15.39 -11.87
N ILE A 53 0.31 -16.11 -12.96
CA ILE A 53 -0.04 -17.52 -13.07
C ILE A 53 0.79 -18.35 -12.10
N GLU A 54 2.09 -18.10 -11.97
CA GLU A 54 2.95 -18.76 -10.99
C GLU A 54 2.46 -18.52 -9.56
N ALA A 55 2.09 -17.28 -9.22
CA ALA A 55 1.54 -16.94 -7.92
C ALA A 55 0.24 -17.70 -7.61
N MET A 56 -0.63 -17.92 -8.59
CA MET A 56 -1.88 -18.69 -8.39
C MET A 56 -1.64 -20.17 -8.08
N HIS A 57 -0.52 -20.74 -8.52
CA HIS A 57 -0.19 -22.17 -8.32
C HIS A 57 0.81 -22.41 -7.20
N SER A 58 1.39 -21.35 -6.63
CA SER A 58 2.35 -21.47 -5.54
C SER A 58 1.65 -21.83 -4.22
N PRO A 59 2.17 -22.82 -3.46
CA PRO A 59 1.69 -23.08 -2.11
C PRO A 59 2.09 -22.00 -1.10
N ASP A 60 3.09 -21.18 -1.44
CA ASP A 60 3.56 -20.06 -0.63
C ASP A 60 3.84 -18.82 -1.51
N PRO A 61 2.79 -18.14 -2.00
CA PRO A 61 2.95 -17.02 -2.93
C PRO A 61 3.64 -15.81 -2.29
N ALA A 62 3.60 -15.68 -0.96
CA ALA A 62 4.24 -14.57 -0.26
C ALA A 62 5.78 -14.63 -0.33
N GLN A 63 6.35 -15.82 -0.53
CA GLN A 63 7.81 -16.01 -0.68
C GLN A 63 8.30 -15.83 -2.12
N LEU A 64 7.40 -15.69 -3.10
CA LEU A 64 7.83 -15.44 -4.49
C LEU A 64 8.55 -14.09 -4.56
N PRO A 65 9.71 -13.99 -5.24
CA PRO A 65 10.59 -12.84 -5.10
C PRO A 65 9.94 -11.47 -5.39
N TRP A 66 9.05 -11.39 -6.38
CA TRP A 66 8.37 -10.13 -6.71
C TRP A 66 7.27 -9.77 -5.70
N ILE A 67 6.56 -10.77 -5.15
CA ILE A 67 5.56 -10.55 -4.11
C ILE A 67 6.26 -10.14 -2.81
N ALA A 68 7.30 -10.88 -2.38
CA ALA A 68 8.06 -10.56 -1.19
C ALA A 68 8.61 -9.12 -1.24
N LYS A 69 9.22 -8.73 -2.37
CA LYS A 69 9.70 -7.36 -2.59
C LYS A 69 8.58 -6.31 -2.54
N ALA A 70 7.42 -6.62 -3.12
CA ALA A 70 6.28 -5.70 -3.09
C ALA A 70 5.72 -5.55 -1.66
N LEU A 71 5.66 -6.65 -0.89
CA LEU A 71 5.28 -6.63 0.52
C LEU A 71 6.27 -5.84 1.39
N ASP A 72 7.57 -5.96 1.13
CA ASP A 72 8.58 -5.15 1.81
C ASP A 72 8.42 -3.66 1.50
N THR A 73 8.09 -3.32 0.26
CA THR A 73 7.76 -1.93 -0.13
C THR A 73 6.58 -1.40 0.68
N VAL A 74 5.49 -2.17 0.77
CA VAL A 74 4.31 -1.79 1.56
C VAL A 74 4.64 -1.67 3.04
N ARG A 75 5.40 -2.62 3.61
CA ARG A 75 5.86 -2.59 5.00
C ARG A 75 6.63 -1.29 5.29
N ASN A 76 7.60 -0.95 4.44
CA ASN A 76 8.42 0.24 4.62
C ASN A 76 7.60 1.54 4.52
N ALA A 77 6.64 1.59 3.58
CA ALA A 77 5.74 2.73 3.43
C ALA A 77 4.88 2.96 4.69
N LEU A 78 4.34 1.88 5.27
CA LEU A 78 3.53 1.95 6.48
C LEU A 78 4.35 2.33 7.72
N LEU A 79 5.58 1.81 7.85
CA LEU A 79 6.48 2.17 8.94
C LEU A 79 6.88 3.65 8.89
N ASP A 80 7.21 4.17 7.70
CA ASP A 80 7.53 5.59 7.51
C ASP A 80 6.33 6.48 7.80
N LEU A 81 5.13 6.10 7.35
CA LEU A 81 3.90 6.84 7.65
C LEU A 81 3.61 6.87 9.16
N ALA A 82 3.76 5.73 9.86
CA ALA A 82 3.56 5.64 11.30
C ALA A 82 4.60 6.44 12.10
N ALA A 83 5.80 6.65 11.56
CA ALA A 83 6.82 7.50 12.18
C ALA A 83 6.63 9.00 11.90
N THR A 84 5.78 9.36 10.94
CA THR A 84 5.55 10.76 10.52
C THR A 84 4.32 11.40 11.17
N GLY A 85 3.41 10.58 11.74
CA GLY A 85 2.22 11.02 12.47
C GLY A 85 2.39 10.96 13.99
#